data_AF-A0A2I2M6U8-F1
#
_entry.id   AF-A0A2I2M6U8-F1
#
_cell.length_a   1.000
_cell.length_b   1.000
_cell.length_c   1.000
_cell.angle_alpha   90.00
_cell.angle_beta   90.00
_cell.angle_gamma   90.00
#
_symmetry.space_group_name_H-M   'P 1'
#
loop_
_entity.id
_entity.type
_entity.pdbx_description
1 polymer ?
#
loop_
_entity_poly.entity_id
_entity_poly.type
_entity_poly.pdbx_seq_one_letter_code
_entity_poly.pdbx_strand_id
1 'polypeptide(L)'
;MNPYYYVLSINGFLFLFSIIFYFFPPKKINLIYGYRTNKTIKNDTIWQFANSFFTKQFLIYSSISLVASLIFVSLNKTISWQPMAIMLLSLAVSVIKTEQEISKNFDDEGNKLK
;
A
#
# COMPACT_ATOMS: atom_id res chain seq x y z
N MET A 1 26.09 -3.41 8.49
CA MET A 1 25.19 -2.25 8.31
C MET A 1 24.39 -2.05 9.59
N ASN A 2 24.18 -0.82 10.07
CA ASN A 2 23.37 -0.59 11.26
C ASN A 2 21.93 -1.11 10.99
N PRO A 3 21.36 -1.98 11.85
CA PRO A 3 20.05 -2.57 11.64
C PRO A 3 18.93 -1.51 11.49
N TYR A 4 19.06 -0.37 12.17
CA TYR A 4 18.13 0.75 12.03
C TYR A 4 18.19 1.38 10.63
N TYR A 5 19.37 1.53 10.03
CA TYR A 5 19.48 2.05 8.66
C TYR A 5 18.82 1.11 7.65
N TYR A 6 18.89 -0.20 7.85
CA TYR A 6 18.18 -1.14 6.99
C TYR A 6 16.66 -0.99 7.11
N VAL A 7 16.13 -0.89 8.33
CA VAL A 7 14.69 -0.64 8.55
C VAL A 7 14.23 0.67 7.92
N LEU A 8 14.97 1.76 8.14
CA LEU A 8 14.64 3.07 7.55
C LEU A 8 14.72 3.04 6.02
N SER A 9 15.69 2.32 5.45
CA SER A 9 15.85 2.21 4.00
C SER A 9 14.70 1.46 3.33
N ILE A 10 14.15 0.44 3.97
CA ILE A 10 13.07 -0.37 3.38
C ILE A 10 11.70 0.14 3.82
N ASN A 11 11.44 0.15 5.13
CA ASN A 11 10.13 0.46 5.69
C ASN A 11 9.91 1.97 5.81
N GLY A 12 10.98 2.73 6.11
CA GLY A 12 10.91 4.19 6.16
C GLY A 12 10.64 4.80 4.79
N PHE A 13 11.32 4.35 3.74
CA PHE A 13 11.00 4.77 2.37
C PHE A 13 9.61 4.35 1.94
N LEU A 14 9.17 3.13 2.27
CA LEU A 14 7.80 2.70 1.96
C LEU A 14 6.75 3.62 2.59
N PHE A 15 6.95 3.96 3.87
CA PHE A 15 6.09 4.89 4.61
C PHE A 15 6.13 6.31 4.03
N LEU A 16 7.31 6.79 3.59
CA LEU A 16 7.42 8.07 2.91
C LEU A 16 6.58 8.10 1.61
N PHE A 17 6.68 7.06 0.78
CA PHE A 17 5.88 6.96 -0.45
C PHE A 17 4.38 6.88 -0.16
N SER A 18 3.97 6.20 0.92
CA SER A 18 2.55 6.11 1.26
C SER A 18 1.96 7.45 1.67
N ILE A 19 2.72 8.30 2.38
CA ILE A 19 2.34 9.68 2.68
C ILE A 19 2.16 10.47 1.38
N ILE A 20 3.13 10.41 0.47
CA ILE A 20 3.08 11.14 -0.80
C ILE A 20 1.83 10.73 -1.59
N PHE A 21 1.58 9.42 -1.75
CA PHE A 21 0.42 8.95 -2.51
C PHE A 21 -0.92 9.18 -1.80
N TYR A 22 -0.94 9.25 -0.47
CA TYR A 22 -2.13 9.63 0.27
C TYR A 22 -2.55 11.08 0.01
N PHE A 23 -1.59 12.01 -0.04
CA PHE A 23 -1.87 13.42 -0.34
C PHE A 23 -2.06 13.70 -1.83
N PHE A 24 -1.41 12.92 -2.70
CA PHE A 24 -1.45 13.11 -4.16
C PHE A 24 -1.97 11.85 -4.89
N PRO A 25 -3.17 11.35 -4.57
CA PRO A 25 -3.73 10.20 -5.28
C PRO A 25 -4.05 10.59 -6.74
N PRO A 26 -3.89 9.68 -7.71
CA PRO A 26 -4.23 9.97 -9.11
C PRO A 26 -5.75 10.11 -9.26
N LYS A 27 -6.21 11.27 -9.72
CA LYS A 27 -7.64 11.58 -9.87
C LYS A 27 -8.25 11.11 -11.19
N LYS A 28 -7.41 10.86 -12.19
CA LYS A 28 -7.77 10.34 -13.51
C LYS A 28 -6.92 9.13 -13.84
N ILE A 29 -7.43 8.25 -14.69
CA ILE A 29 -6.69 7.09 -15.18
C ILE A 29 -5.33 7.55 -15.74
N ASN A 30 -4.27 6.97 -15.19
CA ASN A 30 -2.89 7.34 -15.51
C ASN A 30 -2.05 6.09 -15.78
N LEU A 31 -1.21 6.14 -16.81
CA LEU A 31 -0.37 5.02 -17.24
C LEU A 31 0.97 4.93 -16.48
N ILE A 32 1.32 5.94 -15.68
CA ILE A 32 2.60 6.05 -14.98
C ILE A 32 2.43 5.65 -13.51
N TYR A 33 1.37 6.10 -12.84
CA TYR A 33 1.17 5.84 -11.41
C TYR A 33 -0.30 5.66 -11.03
N GLY A 34 -0.52 4.92 -9.93
CA GLY A 34 -1.83 4.57 -9.41
C GLY A 34 -2.01 3.07 -9.21
N TYR A 35 -3.03 2.72 -8.45
CA TYR A 35 -3.49 1.36 -8.24
C TYR A 35 -4.20 0.86 -9.50
N ARG A 36 -3.55 -0.07 -10.20
CA ARG A 36 -3.92 -0.50 -11.55
C ARG A 36 -4.15 -2.00 -11.60
N THR A 37 -5.40 -2.36 -11.79
CA THR A 37 -5.86 -3.68 -12.19
C THR A 37 -6.82 -3.55 -13.36
N ASN A 38 -7.08 -4.66 -14.07
CA ASN A 38 -7.97 -4.71 -15.23
C ASN A 38 -9.36 -4.14 -14.94
N LYS A 39 -9.85 -4.26 -13.69
CA LYS A 39 -11.12 -3.66 -13.24
C LYS A 39 -11.00 -2.16 -13.06
N THR A 40 -9.99 -1.69 -12.33
CA THR A 40 -9.86 -0.27 -11.95
C THR A 40 -9.65 0.70 -13.11
N ILE A 41 -9.17 0.22 -14.25
CA ILE A 41 -8.95 1.05 -15.44
C ILE A 41 -10.18 1.14 -16.35
N LYS A 42 -11.29 0.48 -16.02
CA LYS A 42 -12.51 0.46 -16.86
C LYS A 42 -13.19 1.82 -16.94
N ASN A 43 -13.22 2.58 -15.85
CA ASN A 43 -13.80 3.92 -15.81
C ASN A 43 -13.21 4.76 -14.67
N ASP A 44 -13.43 6.07 -14.72
CA ASP A 44 -12.91 7.01 -13.73
C ASP A 44 -13.51 6.80 -12.32
N THR A 45 -14.72 6.25 -12.21
CA THR A 45 -15.40 6.06 -10.92
C THR A 45 -14.70 4.98 -10.09
N ILE A 46 -14.49 3.80 -10.67
CA ILE A 46 -13.76 2.71 -10.01
C ILE A 46 -12.28 3.09 -9.81
N TRP A 47 -11.69 3.83 -10.75
CA TRP A 47 -10.32 4.34 -10.63
C TRP A 47 -10.15 5.21 -9.39
N GLN A 48 -11.01 6.23 -9.22
CA GLN A 48 -10.95 7.15 -8.10
C GLN A 48 -11.22 6.43 -6.77
N PHE A 49 -12.21 5.53 -6.75
CA PHE A 49 -12.51 4.73 -5.57
C PHE A 49 -11.29 3.87 -5.15
N ALA A 50 -10.76 3.10 -6.09
CA ALA A 50 -9.64 2.19 -5.84
C ALA A 50 -8.41 2.94 -5.36
N ASN A 51 -8.05 4.05 -6.02
CA ASN A 51 -6.89 4.84 -5.64
C ASN A 51 -7.10 5.56 -4.29
N SER A 52 -8.29 6.08 -4.01
CA SER A 52 -8.58 6.69 -2.70
C SER A 52 -8.53 5.66 -1.57
N PHE A 53 -9.03 4.44 -1.81
CA PHE A 53 -9.02 3.40 -0.80
C PHE A 53 -7.62 2.81 -0.61
N PHE A 54 -6.94 2.48 -1.70
CA PHE A 54 -5.59 1.90 -1.68
C PHE A 54 -4.61 2.81 -0.95
N THR A 55 -4.57 4.10 -1.25
CA THR A 55 -3.60 5.01 -0.63
C THR A 55 -3.84 5.16 0.87
N LYS A 56 -5.11 5.09 1.32
CA LYS A 56 -5.45 5.04 2.74
C LYS A 56 -4.96 3.74 3.41
N GLN A 57 -5.20 2.57 2.79
CA GLN A 57 -4.70 1.30 3.33
C GLN A 57 -3.17 1.26 3.32
N PHE A 58 -2.56 1.70 2.22
CA PHE A 58 -1.11 1.74 2.06
C PHE A 58 -0.45 2.61 3.14
N LEU A 59 -1.04 3.77 3.46
CA LEU A 59 -0.57 4.61 4.58
C LEU A 59 -0.67 3.88 5.93
N ILE A 60 -1.81 3.26 6.23
CA ILE A 60 -2.02 2.52 7.48
C ILE A 60 -1.01 1.37 7.62
N TYR A 61 -0.89 0.52 6.60
CA TYR A 61 -0.07 -0.69 6.67
C TYR A 61 1.42 -0.41 6.57
N SER A 62 1.85 0.60 5.81
CA SER A 62 3.26 1.04 5.83
C SER A 62 3.66 1.67 7.16
N SER A 63 2.74 2.37 7.84
CA SER A 63 2.95 2.86 9.22
C SER A 63 3.18 1.70 10.19
N ILE A 64 2.30 0.69 10.13
CA ILE A 64 2.42 -0.55 10.92
C ILE A 64 3.74 -1.25 10.60
N SER A 65 4.10 -1.36 9.32
CA SER A 65 5.34 -1.98 8.85
C SER A 65 6.59 -1.33 9.45
N LEU A 66 6.63 0.01 9.47
CA LEU A 66 7.73 0.79 10.03
C LEU A 66 7.82 0.60 11.54
N VAL A 67 6.71 0.77 12.27
CA VAL A 67 6.68 0.62 13.73
C VAL A 67 7.05 -0.79 14.14
N ALA A 68 6.48 -1.82 13.50
CA ALA A 68 6.78 -3.21 13.79
C ALA A 68 8.27 -3.54 13.56
N SER A 69 8.84 -3.04 12.46
CA SER A 69 10.26 -3.26 12.15
C SER A 69 11.20 -2.55 13.12
N LEU A 70 10.86 -1.33 13.58
CA LEU A 70 11.65 -0.60 14.58
C LEU A 70 11.60 -1.29 15.95
N ILE A 71 10.43 -1.79 16.36
CA ILE A 71 10.29 -2.59 17.59
C ILE A 71 11.12 -3.87 17.46
N PHE A 72 11.02 -4.57 16.33
CA PHE A 72 11.76 -5.82 16.10
C PHE A 72 13.28 -5.63 16.24
N VAL A 73 13.84 -4.58 15.63
CA VAL A 73 15.27 -4.27 15.74
C VAL A 73 15.69 -3.90 17.16
N SER A 74 14.80 -3.22 17.89
CA SER A 74 15.09 -2.81 19.27
C SER A 74 15.17 -4.01 20.21
N LEU A 75 14.39 -5.07 19.94
CA LEU A 75 14.43 -6.34 20.67
C LEU A 75 15.54 -7.28 20.18
N ASN A 76 15.82 -7.29 18.88
CA ASN A 76 16.80 -8.17 18.24
C ASN A 76 17.72 -7.37 17.32
N LYS A 77 18.96 -7.15 17.75
CA LYS A 77 19.95 -6.39 16.96
C LYS A 77 20.41 -7.14 15.69
N THR A 78 20.25 -8.45 15.65
CA THR A 78 20.57 -9.28 14.50
C THR A 78 19.34 -9.43 13.60
N ILE A 79 19.31 -8.66 12.51
CA ILE A 79 18.26 -8.74 11.49
C ILE A 79 18.85 -9.16 10.15
N SER A 80 18.08 -9.88 9.37
CA SER A 80 18.44 -10.34 8.02
C SER A 80 17.28 -10.09 7.06
N TRP A 81 16.35 -11.03 6.90
CA TRP A 81 15.24 -10.93 5.94
C TRP A 81 13.95 -10.36 6.54
N GLN A 82 13.88 -10.19 7.86
CA GLN A 82 12.63 -9.87 8.56
C GLN A 82 12.02 -8.51 8.16
N PRO A 83 12.76 -7.38 8.10
CA PRO A 83 12.19 -6.10 7.65
C PRO A 83 11.64 -6.14 6.22
N MET A 84 12.24 -6.96 5.35
CA MET A 84 11.76 -7.18 3.99
C MET A 84 10.43 -7.96 4.00
N ALA A 85 10.35 -9.03 4.80
CA ALA A 85 9.11 -9.80 4.94
C ALA A 85 7.96 -8.97 5.51
N ILE A 86 8.22 -8.15 6.54
CA ILE A 86 7.20 -7.24 7.12
C ILE A 86 6.71 -6.25 6.05
N MET A 87 7.63 -5.68 5.27
CA MET A 87 7.31 -4.77 4.17
C MET A 87 6.44 -5.44 3.10
N LEU A 88 6.81 -6.65 2.64
CA LEU A 88 6.03 -7.41 1.66
C LEU A 88 4.63 -7.77 2.17
N LEU A 89 4.52 -8.17 3.44
CA LEU A 89 3.23 -8.43 4.09
C LEU A 89 2.35 -7.17 4.12
N SER A 90 2.93 -6.01 4.44
CA SER A 90 2.19 -4.74 4.44
C SER A 90 1.61 -4.38 3.08
N LEU A 91 2.37 -4.64 2.00
CA LEU A 91 1.92 -4.45 0.62
C LEU A 91 0.83 -5.44 0.25
N ALA A 92 1.04 -6.73 0.54
CA ALA A 92 0.07 -7.78 0.25
C ALA A 92 -1.28 -7.49 0.92
N VAL A 93 -1.28 -7.11 2.20
CA VAL A 93 -2.51 -6.77 2.93
C VAL A 93 -3.19 -5.54 2.32
N SER A 94 -2.42 -4.51 1.92
CA SER A 94 -2.97 -3.32 1.27
C SER A 94 -3.66 -3.65 -0.05
N VAL A 95 -3.06 -4.50 -0.88
CA VAL A 95 -3.63 -4.99 -2.15
C VAL A 95 -4.87 -5.83 -1.89
N ILE A 96 -4.79 -6.85 -1.03
CA ILE A 96 -5.91 -7.77 -0.74
C ILE A 96 -7.12 -7.00 -0.24
N LYS A 97 -6.93 -6.07 0.70
CA LYS A 97 -8.04 -5.25 1.19
C LYS A 97 -8.64 -4.36 0.12
N THR A 98 -7.80 -3.83 -0.77
CA THR A 98 -8.26 -3.00 -1.88
C THR A 98 -9.08 -3.81 -2.87
N GLU A 99 -8.61 -4.99 -3.29
CA GLU A 99 -9.36 -5.87 -4.20
C GLU A 99 -10.67 -6.38 -3.59
N GLN A 100 -10.65 -6.72 -2.29
CA GLN A 100 -11.86 -7.10 -1.56
C GLN A 100 -12.88 -5.96 -1.57
N GLU A 101 -12.44 -4.73 -1.31
CA GLU A 101 -13.35 -3.58 -1.26
C GLU A 101 -13.85 -3.16 -2.65
N ILE A 102 -13.00 -3.26 -3.68
CA ILE A 102 -13.44 -3.07 -5.07
C ILE A 102 -14.52 -4.10 -5.42
N SER A 103 -14.28 -5.38 -5.14
CA SER A 103 -15.20 -6.47 -5.51
C SER A 103 -16.54 -6.42 -4.78
N LYS A 104 -16.61 -5.78 -3.61
CA LYS A 104 -17.88 -5.54 -2.89
C LYS A 104 -18.71 -4.41 -3.51
N ASN A 105 -18.06 -3.43 -4.13
CA ASN A 105 -18.71 -2.19 -4.57
C ASN A 105 -18.93 -2.16 -6.09
N PHE A 106 -18.19 -2.95 -6.88
CA PHE A 106 -18.18 -2.89 -8.34
C PHE A 106 -18.29 -4.28 -8.99
N ASP A 107 -18.97 -4.34 -10.12
CA ASP A 107 -19.01 -5.51 -11.01
C ASP A 107 -17.72 -5.62 -11.86
N ASP A 108 -17.64 -6.67 -12.70
CA ASP A 108 -16.50 -6.91 -13.57
C ASP A 108 -16.37 -5.88 -14.72
N GLU A 109 -17.44 -5.16 -15.04
CA GLU A 109 -17.43 -4.07 -16.03
C GLU A 109 -17.05 -2.71 -15.41
N GLY A 110 -16.96 -2.65 -14.08
CA GLY A 110 -16.63 -1.44 -13.32
C GLY A 110 -17.85 -0.60 -12.95
N ASN A 111 -19.07 -1.10 -13.11
CA ASN A 111 -20.28 -0.43 -12.65
C ASN A 111 -20.49 -0.70 -11.16
N LYS A 112 -21.09 0.27 -10.45
CA LYS A 112 -21.41 0.10 -9.02
C LYS A 112 -22.53 -0.93 -8.84
N LEU A 113 -22.39 -1.80 -7.85
CA LEU A 113 -23.34 -2.89 -7.59
C LEU A 113 -24.66 -2.42 -6.95
N LYS A 114 -24.64 -1.34 -6.16
CA LYS A 114 -25.74 -0.43 -5.78
C LYS A 114 -25.26 0.48 -4.65
#